data_AF-A0A8T0E1Y7-F1
#
_entry.id   AF-A0A8T0E1Y7-F1
#
_cell.length_a   1.000
_cell.length_b   1.000
_cell.length_c   1.000
_cell.angle_alpha   90.00
_cell.angle_beta   90.00
_cell.angle_gamma   90.00
#
_symmetry.space_group_name_H-M   'P 1'
#
loop_
_entity.id
_entity.type
_entity.pdbx_description
1 polymer ?
#
loop_
_entity_poly.entity_id
_entity_poly.type
_entity_poly.pdbx_seq_one_letter_code
_entity_poly.pdbx_strand_id
1 'polypeptide(L)'
;MILDDIIYISLLCISVVLGPLIRNVPNVFHRQLFSTVAGVVIVFIVSGSHIFHSFFVTLINALIIKFLKRKCHLVSAIFSFTYLAFFRSTHYFGLPIPPTHTNAIQMILTLKMVGLACEIQGYQFDDKTKQLKNADLMKKYQKISPSFLDVFHYAFCIAGVLIGPYYKFRTYWDTFHLPYSTHVNANKFLKERIRIVPLYVLLYLLGNFFYPLELAASPEIMEKSFWYRVFYITPSFFNFRMRIYSGFILGECVCIALGLGAYPKASNPQPGAGPTNFSALEELGTKNLSSIEYSFETVKNIYEYGSEFWPTIREGIRSWNRTVQYWLATFVYKQLTLSKPAKICVTMFVSAFWHGVHPGYYLCLCSAPLFLFVETEVEKAFKLSAPYSQQVTM
;
A
#
# COMPACT_ATOMS: atom_id res chain seq x y z
N MET A 1 1.99 -22.40 -8.93
CA MET A 1 1.58 -21.73 -7.67
C MET A 1 2.59 -21.93 -6.56
N ILE A 2 2.85 -23.15 -6.06
CA ILE A 2 3.76 -23.36 -4.92
C ILE A 2 5.19 -22.84 -5.21
N LEU A 3 5.76 -23.14 -6.38
CA LEU A 3 7.10 -22.66 -6.75
C LEU A 3 7.16 -21.12 -6.81
N ASP A 4 6.13 -20.49 -7.39
CA ASP A 4 6.03 -19.03 -7.50
C ASP A 4 5.94 -18.37 -6.12
N ASP A 5 5.22 -18.98 -5.18
CA ASP A 5 5.12 -18.54 -3.79
C ASP A 5 6.44 -18.72 -3.04
N ILE A 6 7.17 -19.81 -3.27
CA ILE A 6 8.50 -20.03 -2.69
C ILE A 6 9.48 -18.98 -3.19
N ILE A 7 9.53 -18.73 -4.50
CA ILE A 7 10.40 -17.69 -5.09
C ILE A 7 10.05 -16.34 -4.46
N TYR A 8 8.76 -16.01 -4.39
CA TYR A 8 8.28 -14.75 -3.86
C TYR A 8 8.66 -14.52 -2.40
N ILE A 9 8.37 -15.49 -1.52
CA ILE A 9 8.71 -15.43 -0.10
C ILE A 9 10.24 -15.37 0.08
N SER A 10 10.99 -16.14 -0.71
CA SER A 10 12.46 -16.12 -0.67
C SER A 10 13.02 -14.73 -1.01
N LEU A 11 12.48 -14.06 -2.04
CA LEU A 11 12.89 -12.71 -2.41
C LEU A 11 12.53 -11.68 -1.34
N LEU A 12 11.38 -11.81 -0.69
CA LEU A 12 11.01 -10.95 0.44
C LEU A 12 11.96 -11.17 1.63
N CYS A 13 12.29 -12.43 1.97
CA CYS A 13 13.26 -12.74 3.02
C CYS A 13 14.66 -12.18 2.69
N ILE A 14 15.12 -12.34 1.45
CA ILE A 14 16.38 -11.73 0.98
C ILE A 14 16.32 -10.20 1.12
N SER A 15 15.19 -9.58 0.78
CA SER A 15 15.00 -8.13 0.91
C SER A 15 15.07 -7.66 2.36
N VAL A 16 14.53 -8.45 3.31
CA VAL A 16 14.65 -8.18 4.75
C VAL A 16 16.12 -8.22 5.19
N VAL A 17 16.91 -9.18 4.68
CA VAL A 17 18.34 -9.30 5.00
C VAL A 17 19.18 -8.19 4.37
N LEU A 18 18.84 -7.75 3.15
CA LEU A 18 19.52 -6.64 2.47
C LEU A 18 19.23 -5.27 3.09
N GLY A 19 18.07 -5.09 3.73
CA GLY A 19 17.64 -3.82 4.33
C GLY A 19 18.69 -3.19 5.27
N PRO A 20 19.19 -3.90 6.30
CA PRO A 20 20.20 -3.38 7.21
C PRO A 20 21.54 -3.08 6.54
N LEU A 21 21.94 -3.89 5.55
CA LEU A 21 23.17 -3.68 4.78
C LEU A 21 23.11 -2.35 4.02
N ILE A 22 22.00 -2.10 3.33
CA ILE A 22 21.77 -0.85 2.61
C ILE A 22 21.67 0.32 3.60
N ARG A 23 20.91 0.17 4.68
CA ARG A 23 20.68 1.22 5.69
C ARG A 23 21.98 1.78 6.28
N ASN A 24 22.97 0.91 6.49
CA ASN A 24 24.26 1.24 7.09
C ASN A 24 25.27 1.87 6.12
N VAL A 25 24.93 2.02 4.84
CA VAL A 25 25.79 2.71 3.86
C VAL A 25 25.84 4.21 4.20
N PRO A 26 27.04 4.79 4.47
CA PRO A 26 27.14 6.17 4.98
C PRO A 26 26.68 7.24 3.98
N ASN A 27 26.99 7.04 2.70
CA ASN A 27 26.68 8.01 1.67
C ASN A 27 25.24 7.82 1.15
N VAL A 28 24.46 8.91 1.19
CA VAL A 28 23.03 8.92 0.82
C VAL A 28 22.81 8.45 -0.62
N PHE A 29 23.60 8.95 -1.58
CA PHE A 29 23.48 8.58 -2.98
C PHE A 29 23.75 7.08 -3.21
N HIS A 30 24.83 6.56 -2.62
CA HIS A 30 25.14 5.13 -2.71
C HIS A 30 24.06 4.26 -2.07
N ARG A 31 23.51 4.70 -0.93
CA ARG A 31 22.41 4.02 -0.25
C ARG A 31 21.15 3.95 -1.12
N GLN A 32 20.78 5.06 -1.78
CA GLN A 32 19.67 5.10 -2.74
C GLN A 32 19.95 4.22 -3.95
N LEU A 33 21.16 4.30 -4.52
CA LEU A 33 21.56 3.52 -5.69
C LEU A 33 21.53 2.02 -5.40
N PHE A 34 22.11 1.57 -4.29
CA PHE A 34 22.07 0.15 -3.89
C PHE A 34 20.65 -0.35 -3.66
N SER A 35 19.80 0.44 -2.98
CA SER A 35 18.37 0.12 -2.83
C SER A 35 17.68 -0.06 -4.19
N THR A 36 17.98 0.83 -5.13
CA THR A 36 17.38 0.83 -6.47
C THR A 36 17.85 -0.35 -7.29
N VAL A 37 19.16 -0.62 -7.33
CA VAL A 37 19.75 -1.74 -8.06
C VAL A 37 19.24 -3.06 -7.52
N ALA A 38 19.19 -3.23 -6.19
CA ALA A 38 18.63 -4.43 -5.58
C ALA A 38 17.14 -4.61 -5.93
N GLY A 39 16.36 -3.53 -5.90
CA GLY A 39 14.95 -3.58 -6.32
C GLY A 39 14.77 -3.92 -7.80
N VAL A 40 15.59 -3.36 -8.71
CA VAL A 40 15.58 -3.70 -10.14
C VAL A 40 15.92 -5.18 -10.35
N VAL A 41 16.93 -5.72 -9.65
CA VAL A 41 17.29 -7.14 -9.72
C VAL A 41 16.14 -8.03 -9.27
N ILE A 42 15.49 -7.69 -8.15
CA ILE A 42 14.32 -8.44 -7.66
C ILE A 42 13.17 -8.41 -8.67
N VAL A 43 12.86 -7.23 -9.22
CA VAL A 43 11.81 -7.09 -10.24
C VAL A 43 12.17 -7.90 -11.49
N PHE A 44 13.44 -7.91 -11.91
CA PHE A 44 13.88 -8.68 -13.06
C PHE A 44 13.72 -10.20 -12.83
N ILE A 45 14.08 -10.70 -11.65
CA ILE A 45 13.93 -12.12 -11.30
C ILE A 45 12.47 -12.58 -11.45
N VAL A 46 11.50 -11.79 -10.98
CA VAL A 46 10.08 -12.18 -11.03
C VAL A 46 9.37 -11.83 -12.34
N SER A 47 9.94 -10.92 -13.13
CA SER A 47 9.27 -10.38 -14.34
C SER A 47 9.90 -10.83 -15.65
N GLY A 48 11.16 -11.24 -15.65
CA GLY A 48 11.93 -11.43 -16.89
C GLY A 48 11.87 -10.20 -17.79
N SER A 49 11.56 -10.39 -19.06
CA SER A 49 11.40 -9.30 -20.05
C SER A 49 10.23 -8.35 -19.74
N HIS A 50 9.23 -8.76 -18.96
CA HIS A 50 8.11 -7.87 -18.61
C HIS A 50 8.51 -6.69 -17.71
N ILE A 51 9.73 -6.66 -17.18
CA ILE A 51 10.27 -5.50 -16.46
C ILE A 51 10.22 -4.21 -17.30
N PHE A 52 10.30 -4.30 -18.63
CA PHE A 52 10.24 -3.13 -19.51
C PHE A 52 8.94 -2.34 -19.36
N HIS A 53 7.83 -3.00 -18.99
CA HIS A 53 6.59 -2.30 -18.68
C HIS A 53 6.76 -1.36 -17.47
N SER A 54 7.48 -1.79 -16.43
CA SER A 54 7.71 -0.99 -15.21
C SER A 54 8.65 0.18 -15.49
N PHE A 55 9.69 -0.05 -16.29
CA PHE A 55 10.57 1.04 -16.75
C PHE A 55 9.81 2.04 -17.60
N PHE A 56 8.97 1.59 -18.52
CA PHE A 56 8.18 2.45 -19.39
C PHE A 56 7.22 3.34 -18.59
N VAL A 57 6.46 2.77 -17.65
CA VAL A 57 5.55 3.54 -16.78
C VAL A 57 6.32 4.59 -15.97
N THR A 58 7.47 4.21 -15.42
CA THR A 58 8.33 5.10 -14.63
C THR A 58 8.88 6.24 -15.48
N LEU A 59 9.39 5.93 -16.68
CA LEU A 59 9.92 6.89 -17.64
C LEU A 59 8.87 7.93 -18.03
N ILE A 60 7.69 7.48 -18.47
CA ILE A 60 6.62 8.40 -18.88
C ILE A 60 6.17 9.28 -17.71
N ASN A 61 6.04 8.73 -16.50
CA ASN A 61 5.71 9.55 -15.33
C ASN A 61 6.81 10.55 -14.97
N ALA A 62 8.09 10.19 -15.09
CA ALA A 62 9.20 11.12 -14.90
C ALA A 62 9.15 12.28 -15.92
N LEU A 63 8.79 12.00 -17.18
CA LEU A 63 8.59 13.02 -18.22
C LEU A 63 7.36 13.90 -17.91
N ILE A 64 6.22 13.31 -17.51
CA ILE A 64 5.01 14.04 -17.12
C ILE A 64 5.32 15.01 -15.98
N ILE A 65 6.03 14.56 -14.94
CA ILE A 65 6.42 15.40 -13.80
C ILE A 65 7.36 16.54 -14.23
N LYS A 66 8.32 16.24 -15.12
CA LYS A 66 9.29 17.23 -15.60
C LYS A 66 8.63 18.33 -16.43
N PHE A 67 7.73 17.96 -17.36
CA PHE A 67 7.20 18.88 -18.37
C PHE A 67 5.81 19.45 -18.07
N LEU A 68 4.97 18.76 -17.28
CA LEU A 68 3.56 19.12 -17.09
C LEU A 68 3.21 19.48 -15.64
N LYS A 69 4.08 20.20 -14.93
CA LYS A 69 3.98 20.45 -13.46
C LYS A 69 2.57 20.76 -12.94
N ARG A 70 1.80 21.65 -13.59
CA ARG A 70 0.47 22.09 -13.12
C ARG A 70 -0.66 21.06 -13.32
N LYS A 71 -0.53 20.15 -14.28
CA LYS A 71 -1.53 19.11 -14.59
C LYS A 71 -0.96 17.69 -14.43
N CYS A 72 0.22 17.56 -13.82
CA CYS A 72 0.96 16.31 -13.77
C CYS A 72 0.16 15.21 -13.08
N HIS A 73 -0.54 15.51 -11.98
CA HIS A 73 -1.38 14.57 -11.24
C HIS A 73 -2.48 13.95 -12.12
N LEU A 74 -3.21 14.76 -12.90
CA LEU A 74 -4.29 14.28 -13.76
C LEU A 74 -3.74 13.46 -14.93
N VAL A 75 -2.70 13.95 -15.60
CA VAL A 75 -2.10 13.25 -16.74
C VAL A 75 -1.43 11.94 -16.30
N SER A 76 -0.74 11.97 -15.16
CA SER A 76 -0.15 10.77 -14.52
C SER A 76 -1.23 9.75 -14.15
N ALA A 77 -2.35 10.19 -13.58
CA ALA A 77 -3.48 9.32 -13.25
C ALA A 77 -4.05 8.66 -14.50
N ILE A 78 -4.43 9.44 -15.52
CA ILE A 78 -5.00 8.92 -16.76
C ILE A 78 -4.02 7.95 -17.42
N PHE A 79 -2.75 8.33 -17.60
CA PHE A 79 -1.76 7.47 -18.22
C PHE A 79 -1.54 6.18 -17.43
N SER A 80 -1.29 6.26 -16.12
CA SER A 80 -0.89 5.10 -15.32
C SER A 80 -2.04 4.10 -15.15
N PHE A 81 -3.28 4.57 -15.02
CA PHE A 81 -4.46 3.69 -14.96
C PHE A 81 -4.81 3.09 -16.32
N THR A 82 -4.70 3.87 -17.40
CA THR A 82 -4.91 3.34 -18.76
C THR A 82 -3.86 2.28 -19.10
N TYR A 83 -2.59 2.53 -18.76
CA TYR A 83 -1.52 1.57 -18.97
C TYR A 83 -1.69 0.32 -18.11
N LEU A 84 -2.13 0.45 -16.86
CA LEU A 84 -2.43 -0.71 -16.01
C LEU A 84 -3.56 -1.56 -16.60
N ALA A 85 -4.59 -0.93 -17.17
CA ALA A 85 -5.67 -1.65 -17.85
C ALA A 85 -5.16 -2.36 -19.12
N PHE A 86 -4.34 -1.69 -19.94
CA PHE A 86 -3.66 -2.34 -21.07
C PHE A 86 -2.81 -3.53 -20.62
N PHE A 87 -1.98 -3.35 -19.59
CA PHE A 87 -1.07 -4.37 -19.05
C PHE A 87 -1.81 -5.63 -18.59
N ARG A 88 -3.05 -5.49 -18.10
CA ARG A 88 -3.90 -6.64 -17.72
C ARG A 88 -4.75 -7.21 -18.84
N SER A 89 -4.73 -6.56 -19.99
CA SER A 89 -5.51 -6.90 -21.17
C SER A 89 -4.61 -7.26 -22.35
N THR A 90 -3.31 -7.52 -22.14
CA THR A 90 -2.31 -7.80 -23.18
C THR A 90 -2.73 -8.93 -24.12
N HIS A 91 -3.39 -9.96 -23.60
CA HIS A 91 -3.89 -11.09 -24.38
C HIS A 91 -4.93 -10.69 -25.44
N TYR A 92 -5.74 -9.64 -25.19
CA TYR A 92 -6.66 -9.10 -26.21
C TYR A 92 -5.92 -8.42 -27.37
N PHE A 93 -4.64 -8.09 -27.19
CA PHE A 93 -3.76 -7.53 -28.21
C PHE A 93 -2.78 -8.56 -28.79
N GLY A 94 -2.95 -9.85 -28.49
CA GLY A 94 -2.04 -10.91 -28.94
C GLY A 94 -0.66 -10.89 -28.28
N LEU A 95 -0.51 -10.17 -27.16
CA LEU A 95 0.74 -10.09 -26.40
C LEU A 95 0.76 -11.12 -25.25
N PRO A 96 1.95 -11.58 -24.81
CA PRO A 96 2.07 -12.50 -23.68
C PRO A 96 1.43 -11.95 -22.40
N ILE A 97 0.81 -12.85 -21.63
CA ILE A 97 0.22 -12.50 -20.32
C ILE A 97 1.37 -12.24 -19.33
N PRO A 98 1.45 -11.06 -18.71
CA PRO A 98 2.51 -10.78 -17.75
C PRO A 98 2.40 -11.67 -16.50
N PRO A 99 3.53 -12.02 -15.87
CA PRO A 99 3.53 -12.79 -14.62
C PRO A 99 2.70 -12.12 -13.51
N THR A 100 2.09 -12.93 -12.65
CA THR A 100 1.26 -12.47 -11.54
C THR A 100 2.01 -11.51 -10.61
N HIS A 101 3.28 -11.80 -10.33
CA HIS A 101 4.13 -10.95 -9.51
C HIS A 101 4.43 -9.60 -10.19
N THR A 102 4.64 -9.58 -11.50
CA THR A 102 4.79 -8.33 -12.27
C THR A 102 3.50 -7.49 -12.22
N ASN A 103 2.33 -8.12 -12.20
CA ASN A 103 1.05 -7.43 -12.02
C ASN A 103 0.98 -6.73 -10.65
N ALA A 104 1.36 -7.40 -9.56
CA ALA A 104 1.44 -6.78 -8.24
C ALA A 104 2.43 -5.60 -8.19
N ILE A 105 3.59 -5.73 -8.83
CA ILE A 105 4.57 -4.64 -8.97
C ILE A 105 3.94 -3.44 -9.71
N GLN A 106 3.25 -3.69 -10.83
CA GLN A 106 2.60 -2.63 -11.60
C GLN A 106 1.48 -1.94 -10.83
N MET A 107 0.70 -2.69 -10.03
CA MET A 107 -0.32 -2.12 -9.16
C MET A 107 0.26 -1.08 -8.21
N ILE A 108 1.33 -1.43 -7.50
CA ILE A 108 1.97 -0.52 -6.55
C ILE A 108 2.67 0.62 -7.28
N LEU A 109 3.31 0.35 -8.42
CA LEU A 109 3.96 1.37 -9.23
C LEU A 109 2.96 2.45 -9.69
N THR A 110 1.78 2.05 -10.16
CA THR A 110 0.69 2.99 -10.51
C THR A 110 0.34 3.91 -9.33
N LEU A 111 0.16 3.36 -8.12
CA LEU A 111 -0.15 4.17 -6.94
C LEU A 111 1.01 5.11 -6.57
N LYS A 112 2.26 4.63 -6.68
CA LYS A 112 3.46 5.44 -6.41
C LYS A 112 3.59 6.60 -7.39
N MET A 113 3.44 6.35 -8.69
CA MET A 113 3.57 7.38 -9.72
C MET A 113 2.48 8.46 -9.61
N VAL A 114 1.23 8.03 -9.50
CA VAL A 114 0.10 8.96 -9.35
C VAL A 114 0.17 9.70 -8.02
N GLY A 115 0.50 9.00 -6.93
CA GLY A 115 0.68 9.60 -5.61
C GLY A 115 1.77 10.67 -5.61
N LEU A 116 2.92 10.40 -6.25
CA LEU A 116 4.00 11.37 -6.41
C LEU A 116 3.56 12.63 -7.18
N ALA A 117 2.85 12.45 -8.29
CA ALA A 117 2.32 13.58 -9.06
C ALA A 117 1.30 14.39 -8.26
N CYS A 118 0.45 13.72 -7.47
CA CYS A 118 -0.48 14.37 -6.53
C CYS A 118 0.24 15.13 -5.40
N GLU A 119 1.33 14.59 -4.84
CA GLU A 119 2.13 15.29 -3.82
C GLU A 119 2.74 16.58 -4.38
N ILE A 120 3.26 16.55 -5.61
CA ILE A 120 3.78 17.75 -6.29
C ILE A 120 2.66 18.78 -6.48
N GLN A 121 1.49 18.34 -6.95
CA GLN A 121 0.36 19.24 -7.17
C GLN A 121 -0.13 19.89 -5.87
N GLY A 122 -0.38 19.08 -4.85
CA GLY A 122 -1.01 19.50 -3.60
C GLY A 122 -0.22 20.60 -2.87
N TYR A 123 1.12 20.55 -2.88
CA TYR A 123 1.91 21.59 -2.23
C TYR A 123 2.24 22.78 -3.12
N GLN A 124 2.43 22.58 -4.42
CA GLN A 124 2.85 23.68 -5.31
C GLN A 124 1.68 24.58 -5.72
N PHE A 125 0.46 24.04 -5.80
CA PHE A 125 -0.67 24.72 -6.45
C PHE A 125 -1.98 24.73 -5.65
N ASP A 126 -2.05 24.14 -4.45
CA ASP A 126 -3.25 24.26 -3.59
C ASP A 126 -3.13 25.47 -2.65
N ASP A 127 -3.84 26.55 -2.98
CA ASP A 127 -3.85 27.77 -2.18
C ASP A 127 -4.49 27.59 -0.80
N LYS A 128 -5.34 26.56 -0.61
CA LYS A 128 -5.91 26.25 0.71
C LYS A 128 -4.83 25.81 1.70
N THR A 129 -3.80 25.11 1.21
CA THR A 129 -2.68 24.67 2.05
C THR A 129 -1.86 25.86 2.56
N LYS A 130 -1.79 26.96 1.79
CA LYS A 130 -1.06 28.18 2.15
C LYS A 130 -1.76 29.00 3.25
N GLN A 131 -3.06 28.80 3.46
CA GLN A 131 -3.86 29.52 4.45
C GLN A 131 -3.94 28.80 5.82
N LEU A 132 -3.33 27.62 5.95
CA LEU A 132 -3.34 26.86 7.20
C LEU A 132 -2.41 27.50 8.25
N LYS A 133 -2.83 27.46 9.51
CA LYS A 133 -2.06 27.99 10.67
C LYS A 133 -0.64 27.41 10.77
N ASN A 134 -0.41 26.21 10.24
CA ASN A 134 0.88 25.51 10.22
C ASN A 134 1.49 25.39 8.81
N ALA A 135 1.16 26.30 7.89
CA ALA A 135 1.58 26.22 6.49
C ALA A 135 3.10 26.12 6.31
N ASP A 136 3.89 26.81 7.13
CA ASP A 136 5.36 26.76 7.05
C ASP A 136 5.94 25.40 7.44
N LEU A 137 5.41 24.79 8.51
CA LEU A 137 5.79 23.44 8.92
C LEU A 137 5.39 22.40 7.88
N MET A 138 4.18 22.51 7.33
CA MET A 138 3.72 21.64 6.24
C MET A 138 4.61 21.78 5.01
N LYS A 139 4.99 23.01 4.65
CA LYS A 139 5.93 23.26 3.55
C LYS A 139 7.30 22.64 3.81
N LYS A 140 7.84 22.73 5.03
CA LYS A 140 9.13 22.12 5.39
C LYS A 140 9.11 20.59 5.29
N TYR A 141 8.07 19.95 5.84
CA TYR A 141 8.01 18.50 6.01
C TYR A 141 7.28 17.75 4.90
N GLN A 142 6.55 18.43 4.02
CA GLN A 142 5.76 17.77 2.99
C GLN A 142 6.06 18.24 1.56
N LYS A 143 6.65 19.43 1.37
CA LYS A 143 7.08 19.86 0.04
C LYS A 143 8.16 18.91 -0.50
N ILE A 144 8.00 18.53 -1.76
CA ILE A 144 8.95 17.69 -2.50
C ILE A 144 9.32 18.35 -3.83
N SER A 145 10.51 18.02 -4.33
CA SER A 145 11.01 18.47 -5.64
C SER A 145 11.91 17.37 -6.23
N PRO A 146 11.34 16.22 -6.64
CA PRO A 146 12.12 15.10 -7.16
C PRO A 146 12.85 15.49 -8.44
N SER A 147 14.11 15.06 -8.56
CA SER A 147 14.81 15.01 -9.84
C SER A 147 14.25 13.89 -10.72
N PHE A 148 14.65 13.87 -12.00
CA PHE A 148 14.27 12.80 -12.91
C PHE A 148 14.71 11.42 -12.41
N LEU A 149 15.93 11.32 -11.85
CA LEU A 149 16.45 10.07 -11.29
C LEU A 149 15.75 9.67 -9.99
N ASP A 150 15.32 10.64 -9.17
CA ASP A 150 14.58 10.34 -7.94
C ASP A 150 13.28 9.57 -8.21
N VAL A 151 12.64 9.80 -9.37
CA VAL A 151 11.45 9.04 -9.77
C VAL A 151 11.77 7.56 -9.95
N PHE A 152 12.93 7.23 -10.55
CA PHE A 152 13.39 5.86 -10.72
C PHE A 152 13.83 5.25 -9.38
N HIS A 153 14.59 5.98 -8.57
CA HIS A 153 15.00 5.50 -7.26
C HIS A 153 13.79 5.22 -6.36
N TYR A 154 12.77 6.07 -6.42
CA TYR A 154 11.52 5.83 -5.71
C TYR A 154 10.76 4.64 -6.29
N ALA A 155 10.58 4.54 -7.61
CA ALA A 155 9.87 3.46 -8.27
C ALA A 155 10.43 2.08 -7.90
N PHE A 156 11.75 1.93 -7.97
CA PHE A 156 12.47 0.67 -7.81
C PHE A 156 13.20 0.53 -6.46
N CYS A 157 12.83 1.33 -5.45
CA CYS A 157 13.30 1.11 -4.08
C CYS A 157 12.98 -0.32 -3.63
N ILE A 158 13.95 -1.05 -3.08
CA ILE A 158 13.77 -2.45 -2.63
C ILE A 158 12.57 -2.62 -1.68
N ALA A 159 12.31 -1.62 -0.84
CA ALA A 159 11.16 -1.62 0.06
C ALA A 159 9.87 -1.31 -0.71
N GLY A 160 8.87 -2.19 -0.60
CA GLY A 160 7.55 -2.00 -1.19
C GLY A 160 7.46 -2.21 -2.71
N VAL A 161 8.51 -2.70 -3.39
CA VAL A 161 8.44 -2.97 -4.84
C VAL A 161 7.60 -4.19 -5.20
N LEU A 162 7.64 -5.27 -4.38
CA LEU A 162 6.96 -6.54 -4.67
C LEU A 162 5.48 -6.60 -4.26
N ILE A 163 5.12 -6.09 -3.07
CA ILE A 163 3.76 -6.23 -2.50
C ILE A 163 3.21 -4.95 -1.86
N GLY A 164 3.99 -3.87 -1.87
CA GLY A 164 3.80 -2.76 -0.94
C GLY A 164 4.39 -3.06 0.44
N PRO A 165 4.07 -2.26 1.48
CA PRO A 165 3.05 -1.21 1.52
C PRO A 165 3.24 -0.08 0.51
N TYR A 166 2.16 0.63 0.19
CA TYR A 166 2.25 1.96 -0.41
C TYR A 166 2.84 2.95 0.62
N TYR A 167 3.70 3.83 0.15
CA TYR A 167 4.20 4.96 0.93
C TYR A 167 4.42 6.13 -0.03
N LYS A 168 4.36 7.35 0.50
CA LYS A 168 4.59 8.58 -0.26
C LYS A 168 6.04 8.75 -0.69
N PHE A 169 6.28 9.57 -1.72
CA PHE A 169 7.62 9.97 -2.10
C PHE A 169 8.32 10.70 -0.95
N ARG A 170 7.60 11.52 -0.17
CA ARG A 170 8.18 12.18 1.00
C ARG A 170 8.70 11.17 2.04
N THR A 171 7.97 10.10 2.30
CA THR A 171 8.38 9.03 3.22
C THR A 171 9.62 8.29 2.72
N TYR A 172 9.66 8.02 1.41
CA TYR A 172 10.86 7.51 0.76
C TYR A 172 12.05 8.46 0.97
N TRP A 173 11.89 9.74 0.62
CA TRP A 173 12.94 10.75 0.73
C TRP A 173 13.48 10.88 2.15
N ASP A 174 12.59 10.96 3.14
CA ASP A 174 12.93 11.07 4.56
C ASP A 174 13.78 9.89 5.04
N THR A 175 13.54 8.69 4.53
CA THR A 175 14.30 7.47 4.91
C THR A 175 15.80 7.62 4.64
N PHE A 176 16.15 8.32 3.56
CA PHE A 176 17.53 8.51 3.12
C PHE A 176 18.14 9.85 3.57
N HIS A 177 17.32 10.85 3.94
CA HIS A 177 17.81 12.20 4.24
C HIS A 177 17.62 12.62 5.70
N LEU A 178 16.72 11.97 6.45
CA LEU A 178 16.56 12.20 7.88
C LEU A 178 17.31 11.13 8.69
N PRO A 179 17.79 11.49 9.90
CA PRO A 179 18.60 10.59 10.72
C PRO A 179 17.80 9.46 11.40
N TYR A 180 16.48 9.38 11.23
CA TYR A 180 15.64 8.44 11.97
C TYR A 180 15.95 6.97 11.65
N SER A 181 16.21 6.65 10.38
CA SER A 181 16.48 5.27 9.93
C SER A 181 17.75 4.67 10.57
N THR A 182 18.74 5.51 10.87
CA THR A 182 20.01 5.08 11.46
C THR A 182 19.99 5.03 12.99
N HIS A 183 19.13 5.82 13.65
CA HIS A 183 19.03 5.85 15.12
C HIS A 183 18.00 4.86 15.68
N VAL A 184 16.99 4.47 14.90
CA VAL A 184 15.99 3.51 15.34
C VAL A 184 16.58 2.10 15.47
N ASN A 185 16.29 1.43 16.59
CA ASN A 185 16.54 -0.01 16.74
C ASN A 185 15.50 -0.82 15.92
N ALA A 186 15.66 -0.82 14.60
CA ALA A 186 14.76 -1.53 13.67
C ALA A 186 14.67 -3.04 13.97
N ASN A 187 15.73 -3.65 14.52
CA ASN A 187 15.74 -5.08 14.85
C ASN A 187 14.67 -5.45 15.89
N LYS A 188 14.37 -4.54 16.83
CA LYS A 188 13.28 -4.73 17.79
C LYS A 188 11.93 -4.86 17.07
N PHE A 189 11.59 -3.86 16.26
CA PHE A 189 10.33 -3.82 15.50
C PHE A 189 10.24 -4.96 14.48
N LEU A 190 11.36 -5.33 13.84
CA LEU A 190 11.42 -6.43 12.90
C LEU A 190 11.10 -7.77 13.57
N LYS A 191 11.71 -8.05 14.73
CA LYS A 191 11.43 -9.27 15.52
C LYS A 191 9.97 -9.33 15.96
N GLU A 192 9.43 -8.22 16.45
CA GLU A 192 8.03 -8.12 16.87
C GLU A 192 7.06 -8.36 15.71
N ARG A 193 7.40 -7.86 14.50
CA ARG A 193 6.53 -7.96 13.33
C ARG A 193 6.62 -9.32 12.63
N ILE A 194 7.82 -9.87 12.47
CA ILE A 194 8.03 -11.11 11.70
C ILE A 194 7.55 -12.38 12.43
N ARG A 195 7.47 -12.36 13.77
CA ARG A 195 7.18 -13.55 14.60
C ARG A 195 5.86 -14.26 14.26
N ILE A 196 4.88 -13.54 13.70
CA ILE A 196 3.56 -14.10 13.37
C ILE A 196 3.53 -14.76 11.99
N VAL A 197 4.50 -14.46 11.11
CA VAL A 197 4.54 -14.99 9.74
C VAL A 197 4.54 -16.52 9.68
N PRO A 198 5.33 -17.27 10.49
CA PRO A 198 5.30 -18.73 10.45
C PRO A 198 3.92 -19.31 10.77
N LEU A 199 3.14 -18.68 11.66
CA LEU A 199 1.78 -19.12 11.97
C LEU A 199 0.87 -18.95 10.76
N TYR A 200 0.90 -17.79 10.08
CA TYR A 200 0.07 -17.58 8.89
C TYR A 200 0.48 -18.48 7.72
N VAL A 201 1.77 -18.75 7.54
CA VAL A 201 2.25 -19.73 6.55
C VAL A 201 1.75 -21.13 6.89
N LEU A 202 1.84 -21.57 8.15
CA LEU A 202 1.32 -22.86 8.59
C LEU A 202 -0.19 -22.98 8.35
N LEU A 203 -0.96 -21.97 8.74
CA LEU A 203 -2.41 -21.94 8.53
C LEU A 203 -2.77 -21.95 7.04
N TYR A 204 -2.01 -21.25 6.20
CA TYR A 204 -2.16 -21.30 4.75
C TYR A 204 -1.88 -22.70 4.20
N LEU A 205 -0.78 -23.35 4.59
CA LEU A 205 -0.43 -24.68 4.11
C LEU A 205 -1.45 -25.73 4.53
N LEU A 206 -1.86 -25.72 5.80
CA LEU A 206 -2.92 -26.62 6.31
C LEU A 206 -4.24 -26.36 5.60
N GLY A 207 -4.63 -25.10 5.52
CA GLY A 207 -5.87 -24.71 4.86
C GLY A 207 -5.89 -25.09 3.38
N ASN A 208 -4.78 -24.90 2.66
CA ASN A 208 -4.64 -25.27 1.25
C ASN A 208 -4.54 -26.80 1.04
N PHE A 209 -4.07 -27.55 2.04
CA PHE A 209 -4.10 -29.02 2.00
C PHE A 209 -5.54 -29.55 2.05
N PHE A 210 -6.39 -28.99 2.93
CA PHE A 210 -7.79 -29.42 3.05
C PHE A 210 -8.71 -28.80 2.00
N TYR A 211 -8.47 -27.54 1.65
CA TYR A 211 -9.28 -26.75 0.72
C TYR A 211 -8.38 -26.05 -0.31
N PRO A 212 -7.81 -26.79 -1.29
CA PRO A 212 -6.93 -26.21 -2.30
C PRO A 212 -7.55 -25.01 -3.02
N LEU A 213 -6.80 -23.91 -3.09
CA LEU A 213 -7.19 -22.74 -3.90
C LEU A 213 -7.26 -23.06 -5.40
N GLU A 214 -6.50 -24.07 -5.84
CA GLU A 214 -6.48 -24.54 -7.24
C GLU A 214 -7.83 -25.06 -7.68
N LEU A 215 -8.51 -25.83 -6.81
CA LEU A 215 -9.84 -26.33 -7.11
C LEU A 215 -10.80 -25.16 -7.37
N ALA A 216 -10.76 -24.11 -6.55
CA ALA A 216 -11.62 -22.92 -6.72
C ALA A 216 -11.39 -22.15 -8.04
N ALA A 217 -10.18 -22.24 -8.60
CA ALA A 217 -9.82 -21.62 -9.88
C ALA A 217 -9.98 -22.56 -11.09
N SER A 218 -10.22 -23.84 -10.85
CA SER A 218 -10.32 -24.86 -11.90
C SER A 218 -11.75 -25.00 -12.45
N PRO A 219 -11.92 -25.47 -13.70
CA PRO A 219 -13.23 -25.85 -14.22
C PRO A 219 -13.89 -26.98 -13.42
N GLU A 220 -13.11 -27.84 -12.76
CA GLU A 220 -13.59 -29.01 -11.99
C GLU A 220 -14.55 -28.62 -10.86
N ILE A 221 -14.44 -27.40 -10.32
CA ILE A 221 -15.37 -26.94 -9.29
C ILE A 221 -16.81 -26.85 -9.80
N MET A 222 -17.00 -26.67 -11.11
CA MET A 222 -18.32 -26.60 -11.73
C MET A 222 -19.05 -27.94 -11.76
N GLU A 223 -18.31 -29.05 -11.59
CA GLU A 223 -18.88 -30.39 -11.44
C GLU A 223 -19.44 -30.65 -10.03
N LYS A 224 -19.08 -29.79 -9.06
CA LYS A 224 -19.56 -29.90 -7.68
C LYS A 224 -20.95 -29.29 -7.52
N SER A 225 -21.69 -29.78 -6.52
CA SER A 225 -23.02 -29.25 -6.21
C SER A 225 -22.99 -27.75 -5.91
N PHE A 226 -24.11 -27.06 -6.11
CA PHE A 226 -24.23 -25.64 -5.81
C PHE A 226 -23.78 -25.32 -4.36
N TRP A 227 -24.27 -26.10 -3.38
CA TRP A 227 -23.94 -25.90 -1.98
C TRP A 227 -22.46 -26.15 -1.68
N TYR A 228 -21.84 -27.17 -2.30
CA TYR A 228 -20.41 -27.37 -2.18
C TYR A 228 -19.65 -26.12 -2.61
N ARG A 229 -19.97 -25.56 -3.79
CA ARG A 229 -19.33 -24.35 -4.31
C ARG A 229 -19.50 -23.15 -3.38
N VAL A 230 -20.72 -22.94 -2.86
CA VAL A 230 -21.01 -21.85 -1.92
C VAL A 230 -20.18 -21.98 -0.64
N PHE A 231 -20.17 -23.16 -0.02
CA PHE A 231 -19.44 -23.36 1.24
C PHE A 231 -17.93 -23.43 1.05
N TYR A 232 -17.44 -23.83 -0.14
CA TYR A 232 -16.01 -23.86 -0.45
C TYR A 232 -15.36 -22.48 -0.51
N ILE A 233 -16.15 -21.42 -0.74
CA ILE A 233 -15.66 -20.03 -0.76
C ILE A 233 -15.11 -19.62 0.61
N THR A 234 -15.75 -20.05 1.71
CA THR A 234 -15.34 -19.66 3.08
C THR A 234 -13.91 -20.11 3.43
N PRO A 235 -13.55 -21.41 3.37
CA PRO A 235 -12.19 -21.84 3.62
C PRO A 235 -11.21 -21.33 2.53
N SER A 236 -11.65 -21.19 1.27
CA SER A 236 -10.82 -20.57 0.23
C SER A 236 -10.43 -19.13 0.58
N PHE A 237 -11.38 -18.35 1.11
CA PHE A 237 -11.12 -16.97 1.53
C PHE A 237 -10.22 -16.91 2.77
N PHE A 238 -10.38 -17.84 3.72
CA PHE A 238 -9.43 -18.00 4.82
C PHE A 238 -8.00 -18.25 4.30
N ASN A 239 -7.83 -19.22 3.39
CA ASN A 239 -6.52 -19.56 2.81
C ASN A 239 -5.89 -18.37 2.08
N PHE A 240 -6.69 -17.68 1.26
CA PHE A 240 -6.26 -16.48 0.56
C PHE A 240 -5.77 -15.40 1.54
N ARG A 241 -6.52 -15.16 2.62
CA ARG A 241 -6.13 -14.18 3.65
C ARG A 241 -4.83 -14.55 4.35
N MET A 242 -4.65 -15.81 4.75
CA MET A 242 -3.41 -16.24 5.41
C MET A 242 -2.18 -16.05 4.49
N ARG A 243 -2.33 -16.33 3.20
CA ARG A 243 -1.31 -16.06 2.17
C ARG A 243 -1.00 -14.56 2.05
N ILE A 244 -2.03 -13.71 1.98
CA ILE A 244 -1.87 -12.25 1.87
C ILE A 244 -1.30 -11.64 3.15
N TYR A 245 -1.69 -12.08 4.34
CA TYR A 245 -1.12 -11.63 5.61
C TYR A 245 0.38 -11.89 5.66
N SER A 246 0.79 -13.10 5.30
CA SER A 246 2.21 -13.46 5.22
C SER A 246 2.97 -12.50 4.29
N GLY A 247 2.43 -12.26 3.09
CA GLY A 247 3.02 -11.33 2.12
C GLY A 247 3.08 -9.87 2.62
N PHE A 248 1.97 -9.32 3.11
CA PHE A 248 1.91 -7.95 3.62
C PHE A 248 2.87 -7.75 4.78
N ILE A 249 2.90 -8.66 5.76
CA ILE A 249 3.78 -8.55 6.92
C ILE A 249 5.24 -8.63 6.51
N LEU A 250 5.60 -9.53 5.58
CA LEU A 250 6.96 -9.56 5.03
C LEU A 250 7.31 -8.26 4.29
N GLY A 251 6.38 -7.67 3.52
CA GLY A 251 6.56 -6.36 2.90
C GLY A 251 6.82 -5.25 3.92
N GLU A 252 6.08 -5.25 5.03
CA GLU A 252 6.33 -4.36 6.17
C GLU A 252 7.70 -4.60 6.80
N CYS A 253 8.10 -5.87 6.96
CA CYS A 253 9.42 -6.24 7.46
C CYS A 253 10.54 -5.70 6.56
N VAL A 254 10.40 -5.71 5.23
CA VAL A 254 11.38 -5.09 4.31
C VAL A 254 11.49 -3.59 4.58
N CYS A 255 10.36 -2.89 4.73
CA CYS A 255 10.36 -1.47 5.08
C CYS A 255 11.05 -1.22 6.43
N ILE A 256 10.71 -1.98 7.47
CA ILE A 256 11.31 -1.86 8.81
C ILE A 256 12.81 -2.10 8.75
N ALA A 257 13.26 -3.14 8.05
CA ALA A 257 14.67 -3.52 7.95
C ALA A 257 15.50 -2.45 7.23
N LEU A 258 14.93 -1.78 6.22
CA LEU A 258 15.53 -0.62 5.55
C LEU A 258 15.48 0.67 6.41
N GLY A 259 14.66 0.69 7.46
CA GLY A 259 14.36 1.89 8.26
C GLY A 259 13.35 2.83 7.61
N LEU A 260 12.65 2.37 6.57
CA LEU A 260 11.62 3.14 5.86
C LEU A 260 10.37 3.28 6.72
N GLY A 261 9.91 4.52 6.88
CA GLY A 261 8.71 4.83 7.68
C GLY A 261 8.96 4.94 9.19
N ALA A 262 10.23 4.93 9.62
CA ALA A 262 10.62 5.23 10.99
C ALA A 262 10.46 6.72 11.28
N TYR A 263 9.56 7.05 12.21
CA TYR A 263 9.37 8.42 12.70
C TYR A 263 9.25 8.44 14.22
N PRO A 264 9.55 9.57 14.87
CA PRO A 264 9.25 9.75 16.29
C PRO A 264 7.75 9.50 16.55
N LYS A 265 7.40 8.72 17.57
CA LYS A 265 6.00 8.41 17.89
C LYS A 265 5.18 9.68 18.17
N ALA A 266 5.80 10.70 18.76
CA ALA A 266 5.18 12.00 19.03
C ALA A 266 4.70 12.74 17.76
N SER A 267 5.29 12.45 16.59
CA SER A 267 4.84 13.03 15.32
C SER A 267 3.54 12.40 14.80
N ASN A 268 2.95 11.46 15.55
CA ASN A 268 1.74 10.72 15.22
C ASN A 268 1.76 10.15 13.79
N PRO A 269 2.74 9.29 13.43
CA PRO A 269 2.80 8.71 12.10
C PRO A 269 1.56 7.86 11.81
N GLN A 270 0.99 8.00 10.60
CA GLN A 270 -0.20 7.29 10.15
C GLN A 270 0.10 6.44 8.89
N PRO A 271 -0.56 5.28 8.70
CA PRO A 271 -0.31 4.40 7.57
C PRO A 271 -0.44 5.12 6.22
N GLY A 272 0.59 5.01 5.38
CA GLY A 272 0.71 5.70 4.09
C GLY A 272 0.94 7.22 4.17
N ALA A 273 0.48 7.89 5.23
CA ALA A 273 0.57 9.33 5.39
C ALA A 273 1.92 9.83 5.92
N GLY A 274 2.63 9.00 6.71
CA GLY A 274 3.79 9.47 7.46
C GLY A 274 3.38 10.35 8.65
N PRO A 275 4.28 11.23 9.15
CA PRO A 275 3.99 12.09 10.30
C PRO A 275 2.85 13.07 10.01
N THR A 276 1.92 13.23 10.95
CA THR A 276 0.82 14.21 10.85
C THR A 276 0.90 15.33 11.86
N ASN A 277 1.69 15.19 12.92
CA ASN A 277 1.97 16.25 13.90
C ASN A 277 3.36 16.85 13.65
N PHE A 278 3.41 17.87 12.79
CA PHE A 278 4.66 18.54 12.41
C PHE A 278 5.23 19.45 13.50
N SER A 279 4.39 19.98 14.38
CA SER A 279 4.84 20.81 15.51
C SER A 279 5.68 19.98 16.48
N ALA A 280 5.20 18.79 16.85
CA ALA A 280 5.98 17.86 17.67
C ALA A 280 7.28 17.41 16.98
N LEU A 281 7.25 17.25 15.65
CA LEU A 281 8.43 16.89 14.86
C LEU A 281 9.48 18.02 14.86
N GLU A 282 9.05 19.29 14.82
CA GLU A 282 9.91 20.46 14.92
C GLU A 282 10.52 20.60 16.33
N GLU A 283 9.68 20.45 17.37
CA GLU A 283 10.09 20.57 18.77
C GLU A 283 11.13 19.54 19.18
N LEU A 284 11.00 18.29 18.71
CA LEU A 284 12.00 17.24 18.92
C LEU A 284 13.35 17.61 18.28
N GLY A 285 13.32 18.33 17.15
CA GLY A 285 14.51 18.72 16.41
C GLY A 285 15.48 17.56 16.17
N THR A 286 16.75 17.78 16.47
CA THR A 286 17.83 16.77 16.38
C THR A 286 18.36 16.34 17.76
N LYS A 287 17.75 16.79 18.86
CA LYS A 287 18.29 16.54 20.21
C LYS A 287 17.92 15.13 20.67
N ASN A 288 18.93 14.35 21.06
CA ASN A 288 18.81 13.02 21.66
C ASN A 288 17.93 12.02 20.87
N LEU A 289 18.18 11.90 19.56
CA LEU A 289 17.50 10.94 18.68
C LEU A 289 17.61 9.47 19.16
N SER A 290 18.64 9.14 19.94
CA SER A 290 18.81 7.79 20.50
C SER A 290 17.84 7.46 21.64
N SER A 291 17.26 8.46 22.31
CA SER A 291 16.38 8.27 23.47
C SER A 291 14.90 8.44 23.16
N ILE A 292 14.54 8.81 21.92
CA ILE A 292 13.14 9.01 21.54
C ILE A 292 12.47 7.69 21.18
N GLU A 293 11.18 7.60 21.47
CA GLU A 293 10.37 6.46 21.04
C GLU A 293 10.02 6.61 19.56
N TYR A 294 10.32 5.57 18.77
CA TYR A 294 10.00 5.50 17.35
C TYR A 294 8.73 4.69 17.07
N SER A 295 8.14 4.90 15.91
CA SER A 295 7.03 4.11 15.38
C SER A 295 7.23 3.84 13.89
N PHE A 296 6.80 2.65 13.46
CA PHE A 296 6.71 2.23 12.07
C PHE A 296 5.25 2.18 11.56
N GLU A 297 4.32 2.85 12.26
CA GLU A 297 2.89 2.87 11.89
C GLU A 297 2.67 3.36 10.44
N THR A 298 3.56 4.22 9.93
CA THR A 298 3.55 4.69 8.54
C THR A 298 3.50 3.56 7.50
N VAL A 299 4.19 2.45 7.78
CA VAL A 299 4.29 1.32 6.85
C VAL A 299 3.39 0.15 7.27
N LYS A 300 2.66 0.26 8.38
CA LYS A 300 1.78 -0.82 8.86
C LYS A 300 0.57 -0.99 7.93
N ASN A 301 0.64 -1.98 7.05
CA ASN A 301 -0.31 -2.22 5.98
C ASN A 301 -1.52 -3.04 6.42
N ILE A 302 -1.35 -3.95 7.37
CA ILE A 302 -2.43 -4.79 7.88
C ILE A 302 -2.54 -4.68 9.40
N TYR A 303 -3.77 -4.55 9.88
CA TYR A 303 -4.12 -4.76 11.28
C TYR A 303 -4.94 -6.04 11.42
N GLU A 304 -4.24 -7.15 11.63
CA GLU A 304 -4.78 -8.50 11.49
C GLU A 304 -5.95 -8.75 12.46
N TYR A 305 -5.79 -8.38 13.72
CA TYR A 305 -6.87 -8.52 14.72
C TYR A 305 -8.13 -7.77 14.27
N GLY A 306 -7.97 -6.54 13.77
CA GLY A 306 -9.10 -5.76 13.29
C GLY A 306 -9.75 -6.34 12.05
N SER A 307 -8.95 -6.87 11.12
CA SER A 307 -9.48 -7.52 9.92
C SER A 307 -10.24 -8.82 10.19
N GLU A 308 -9.96 -9.50 11.31
CA GLU A 308 -10.63 -10.75 11.69
C GLU A 308 -11.81 -10.56 12.65
N PHE A 309 -11.71 -9.61 13.59
CA PHE A 309 -12.58 -9.57 14.77
C PHE A 309 -13.36 -8.27 14.95
N TRP A 310 -13.17 -7.24 14.11
CA TRP A 310 -14.04 -6.07 14.21
C TRP A 310 -15.48 -6.43 13.84
N PRO A 311 -16.49 -5.95 14.60
CA PRO A 311 -17.88 -6.29 14.36
C PRO A 311 -18.50 -5.51 13.20
N THR A 312 -17.84 -4.43 12.75
CA THR A 312 -18.32 -3.58 11.66
C THR A 312 -17.48 -3.76 10.40
N ILE A 313 -18.16 -3.73 9.25
CA ILE A 313 -17.55 -3.84 7.92
C ILE A 313 -16.62 -2.64 7.69
N ARG A 314 -17.00 -1.46 8.18
CA ARG A 314 -16.16 -0.26 8.09
C ARG A 314 -14.81 -0.40 8.77
N GLU A 315 -14.78 -0.94 9.99
CA GLU A 315 -13.51 -1.13 10.71
C GLU A 315 -12.69 -2.30 10.12
N GLY A 316 -13.36 -3.35 9.61
CA GLY A 316 -12.71 -4.41 8.84
C GLY A 316 -12.00 -3.88 7.59
N ILE A 317 -12.69 -3.07 6.78
CA ILE A 317 -12.11 -2.42 5.58
C ILE A 317 -10.95 -1.48 5.96
N ARG A 318 -11.10 -0.71 7.03
CA ARG A 318 -10.04 0.20 7.53
C ARG A 318 -8.82 -0.52 8.07
N SER A 319 -8.95 -1.78 8.46
CA SER A 319 -7.86 -2.60 8.97
C SER A 319 -7.09 -3.31 7.85
N TRP A 320 -7.72 -3.50 6.69
CA TRP A 320 -7.16 -4.18 5.52
C TRP A 320 -6.48 -3.24 4.53
N ASN A 321 -5.22 -3.53 4.16
CA ASN A 321 -4.44 -2.78 3.17
C ASN A 321 -4.46 -1.25 3.43
N ARG A 322 -4.16 -0.88 4.67
CA ARG A 322 -4.31 0.45 5.26
C ARG A 322 -3.62 1.55 4.46
N THR A 323 -2.48 1.25 3.84
CA THR A 323 -1.74 2.23 3.05
C THR A 323 -2.41 2.54 1.71
N VAL A 324 -3.07 1.56 1.10
CA VAL A 324 -3.91 1.76 -0.09
C VAL A 324 -5.23 2.44 0.28
N GLN A 325 -5.81 2.13 1.44
CA GLN A 325 -6.96 2.88 1.96
C GLN A 325 -6.62 4.36 2.15
N TYR A 326 -5.44 4.66 2.69
CA TYR A 326 -4.93 6.04 2.76
C TYR A 326 -4.83 6.68 1.37
N TRP A 327 -4.27 5.96 0.39
CA TRP A 327 -4.13 6.44 -0.98
C TRP A 327 -5.49 6.79 -1.60
N LEU A 328 -6.45 5.88 -1.52
CA LEU A 328 -7.83 6.06 -2.02
C LEU A 328 -8.51 7.24 -1.32
N ALA A 329 -8.39 7.32 0.00
CA ALA A 329 -8.97 8.41 0.77
C ALA A 329 -8.39 9.78 0.38
N THR A 330 -7.07 9.85 0.15
CA THR A 330 -6.34 11.10 -0.05
C THR A 330 -6.42 11.61 -1.49
N PHE A 331 -6.22 10.71 -2.46
CA PHE A 331 -6.06 11.08 -3.87
C PHE A 331 -7.32 10.86 -4.72
N VAL A 332 -8.32 10.15 -4.19
CA VAL A 332 -9.62 9.96 -4.86
C VAL A 332 -10.71 10.62 -4.03
N TYR A 333 -11.07 10.04 -2.89
CA TYR A 333 -12.25 10.45 -2.11
C TYR A 333 -12.25 11.95 -1.74
N LYS A 334 -11.15 12.46 -1.17
CA LYS A 334 -11.04 13.87 -0.74
C LYS A 334 -11.01 14.85 -1.91
N GLN A 335 -10.60 14.42 -3.11
CA GLN A 335 -10.50 15.28 -4.29
C GLN A 335 -11.85 15.48 -4.99
N LEU A 336 -12.82 14.60 -4.76
CA LEU A 336 -14.14 14.68 -5.38
C LEU A 336 -15.02 15.75 -4.73
N THR A 337 -15.71 16.54 -5.54
CA THR A 337 -16.76 17.50 -5.13
C THR A 337 -18.16 16.92 -5.39
N LEU A 338 -18.46 15.77 -4.78
CA LEU A 338 -19.74 15.04 -4.89
C LEU A 338 -20.38 14.79 -3.51
N SER A 339 -21.60 14.26 -3.47
CA SER A 339 -22.24 13.81 -2.23
C SER A 339 -21.47 12.65 -1.58
N LYS A 340 -21.56 12.48 -0.25
CA LYS A 340 -20.82 11.41 0.47
C LYS A 340 -21.03 10.01 -0.13
N PRO A 341 -22.26 9.56 -0.45
CA PRO A 341 -22.48 8.26 -1.08
C PRO A 341 -21.81 8.16 -2.46
N ALA A 342 -21.95 9.19 -3.29
CA ALA A 342 -21.32 9.21 -4.61
C ALA A 342 -19.79 9.15 -4.54
N LYS A 343 -19.17 9.85 -3.57
CA LYS A 343 -17.71 9.76 -3.34
C LYS A 343 -17.28 8.34 -2.99
N ILE A 344 -18.04 7.63 -2.15
CA ILE A 344 -17.74 6.24 -1.77
C ILE A 344 -17.84 5.33 -3.00
N CYS A 345 -18.90 5.44 -3.80
CA CYS A 345 -19.07 4.65 -5.01
C CYS A 345 -17.93 4.87 -6.02
N VAL A 346 -17.57 6.13 -6.31
CA VAL A 346 -16.45 6.44 -7.21
C VAL A 346 -15.13 5.90 -6.66
N THR A 347 -14.90 6.03 -5.35
CA THR A 347 -13.66 5.53 -4.72
C THR A 347 -13.55 4.01 -4.82
N MET A 348 -14.64 3.29 -4.56
CA MET A 348 -14.66 1.83 -4.69
C MET A 348 -14.59 1.37 -6.15
N PHE A 349 -15.14 2.14 -7.09
CA PHE A 349 -14.97 1.87 -8.52
C PHE A 349 -13.50 2.03 -8.96
N VAL A 350 -12.83 3.09 -8.54
CA VAL A 350 -11.38 3.27 -8.80
C VAL A 350 -10.57 2.15 -8.17
N SER A 351 -10.95 1.70 -6.96
CA SER A 351 -10.34 0.53 -6.31
C SER A 351 -10.55 -0.75 -7.15
N ALA A 352 -11.77 -1.01 -7.63
CA ALA A 352 -12.07 -2.15 -8.49
C ALA A 352 -11.24 -2.15 -9.78
N PHE A 353 -11.19 -0.99 -10.44
CA PHE A 353 -10.38 -0.79 -11.64
C PHE A 353 -8.88 -0.98 -11.38
N TRP A 354 -8.39 -0.53 -10.22
CA TRP A 354 -7.02 -0.78 -9.78
C TRP A 354 -6.73 -2.27 -9.55
N HIS A 355 -7.72 -3.08 -9.20
CA HIS A 355 -7.57 -4.53 -9.05
C HIS A 355 -7.66 -5.30 -10.38
N GLY A 356 -8.45 -4.85 -11.35
CA GLY A 356 -8.44 -5.44 -12.69
C GLY A 356 -9.65 -5.11 -13.56
N VAL A 357 -9.67 -5.77 -14.72
CA VAL A 357 -10.76 -5.63 -15.72
C VAL A 357 -11.83 -6.71 -15.59
N HIS A 358 -11.58 -7.75 -14.79
CA HIS A 358 -12.54 -8.85 -14.60
C HIS A 358 -13.74 -8.42 -13.75
N PRO A 359 -14.96 -8.87 -14.09
CA PRO A 359 -16.20 -8.43 -13.45
C PRO A 359 -16.26 -8.74 -11.95
N GLY A 360 -15.60 -9.80 -11.49
CA GLY A 360 -15.56 -10.17 -10.07
C GLY A 360 -15.00 -9.06 -9.15
N TYR A 361 -14.04 -8.27 -9.65
CA TYR A 361 -13.50 -7.14 -8.88
C TYR A 361 -14.56 -6.05 -8.64
N TYR A 362 -15.34 -5.74 -9.66
CA TYR A 362 -16.41 -4.75 -9.57
C TYR A 362 -17.56 -5.25 -8.70
N LEU A 363 -17.95 -6.53 -8.83
CA LEU A 363 -18.96 -7.13 -7.97
C LEU A 363 -18.55 -7.06 -6.49
N CYS A 364 -17.31 -7.43 -6.18
CA CYS A 364 -16.80 -7.40 -4.81
C CYS A 364 -16.69 -5.96 -4.29
N LEU A 365 -15.96 -5.08 -4.97
CA LEU A 365 -15.60 -3.78 -4.41
C LEU A 365 -16.72 -2.75 -4.53
N CYS A 366 -17.48 -2.75 -5.63
CA CYS A 366 -18.63 -1.83 -5.79
C CYS A 366 -19.86 -2.26 -4.97
N SER A 367 -19.86 -3.45 -4.36
CA SER A 367 -20.88 -3.84 -3.36
C SER A 367 -20.57 -3.29 -1.96
N ALA A 368 -19.31 -2.97 -1.63
CA ALA A 368 -18.92 -2.40 -0.34
C ALA A 368 -19.73 -1.14 0.07
N PRO A 369 -20.05 -0.18 -0.82
CA PRO A 369 -20.89 0.96 -0.48
C PRO A 369 -22.28 0.56 0.02
N LEU A 370 -22.88 -0.54 -0.50
CA LEU A 370 -24.18 -1.04 -0.05
C LEU A 370 -24.09 -1.54 1.39
N PHE A 371 -23.07 -2.34 1.69
CA PHE A 371 -22.82 -2.83 3.05
C PHE A 371 -22.58 -1.69 4.05
N LEU A 372 -21.80 -0.68 3.66
CA LEU A 372 -21.55 0.50 4.50
C LEU A 372 -22.80 1.35 4.73
N PHE A 373 -23.70 1.41 3.74
CA PHE A 373 -24.99 2.07 3.89
C PHE A 373 -25.88 1.33 4.89
N VAL A 374 -26.03 0.01 4.72
CA VAL A 374 -26.80 -0.84 5.63
C VAL A 374 -26.27 -0.74 7.06
N GLU A 375 -24.94 -0.84 7.25
CA GLU A 375 -24.31 -0.67 8.56
C GLU A 375 -24.66 0.68 9.19
N THR A 376 -24.63 1.78 8.41
CA THR A 376 -24.95 3.12 8.91
C THR A 376 -26.41 3.22 9.38
N GLU A 377 -27.35 2.62 8.66
CA GLU A 377 -28.76 2.63 9.05
C GLU A 377 -29.02 1.73 10.27
N VAL A 378 -28.34 0.59 10.35
CA VAL A 378 -28.37 -0.30 11.52
C VAL A 378 -27.83 0.42 12.76
N GLU A 379 -26.68 1.10 12.66
CA GLU A 379 -26.11 1.90 13.75
C GLU A 379 -27.08 2.98 14.24
N LYS A 380 -27.73 3.71 13.32
CA LYS A 380 -28.74 4.72 13.68
C LYS A 380 -29.93 4.10 14.40
N ALA A 381 -30.45 2.98 13.90
CA ALA A 381 -31.58 2.28 14.52
C ALA A 381 -31.23 1.82 15.94
N PHE A 382 -30.05 1.22 16.13
CA PHE A 382 -29.57 0.83 17.47
C PHE A 382 -29.45 2.02 18.42
N LYS A 383 -28.91 3.16 17.97
CA LYS A 383 -28.83 4.38 18.80
C LYS A 383 -30.22 4.89 19.20
N LEU A 384 -31.17 4.90 18.28
CA LEU A 384 -32.55 5.33 18.54
C LEU A 384 -33.29 4.39 19.51
N SER A 385 -32.98 3.10 19.49
CA SER A 385 -33.56 2.10 20.39
C SER A 385 -32.87 2.01 21.75
N ALA A 386 -31.71 2.64 21.94
CA ALA A 386 -31.00 2.65 23.21
C ALA A 386 -31.72 3.52 24.27
N PRO A 387 -31.72 3.14 25.57
CA PRO A 387 -32.23 3.99 26.64
C PRO A 387 -31.58 5.38 26.61
N TYR A 388 -32.35 6.44 26.91
CA TYR A 388 -31.89 7.84 26.84
C TYR A 388 -30.58 8.10 27.60
N SER A 389 -30.34 7.40 28.72
CA SER A 389 -29.10 7.47 29.50
C SER A 389 -27.85 6.99 28.74
N GLN A 390 -28.01 6.11 27.76
CA GLN A 390 -26.94 5.59 26.90
C GLN A 390 -26.82 6.34 25.56
N GLN A 391 -27.85 7.11 25.16
CA GLN A 391 -27.83 7.94 23.96
C GLN A 391 -26.91 9.17 24.08
N VAL A 392 -26.69 9.68 25.29
CA VAL A 392 -25.83 10.86 25.55
C VAL A 392 -24.33 10.51 25.53
N THR A 393 -23.99 9.22 25.61
CA THR A 393 -22.62 8.70 25.69
C THR A 393 -22.14 7.97 24.41
N MET A 394 -23.03 7.69 23.45
CA MET A 394 -22.74 7.05 22.14
C MET A 394 -22.85 8.04 20.97
#